data_AF-A0A1Y3NYB5-F1
#
_entry.id   AF-A0A1Y3NYB5-F1
#
_cell.length_a   1.000
_cell.length_b   1.000
_cell.length_c   1.000
_cell.angle_alpha   90.00
_cell.angle_beta   90.00
_cell.angle_gamma   90.00
#
_symmetry.space_group_name_H-M   'P 1'
#
loop_
_entity.id
_entity.type
_entity.pdbx_description
1 polymer ?
#
loop_
_entity_poly.entity_id
_entity_poly.type
_entity_poly.pdbx_seq_one_letter_code
_entity_poly.pdbx_strand_id
1 'polypeptide(L)'
;MTFKIKNDEDYYQKIIDIVNNYQYENELILYFDDDYYILSNFEYRVDIIILSNISFIGNKNGTIFDYGNDRRGEFYFTFIEEKGHKVKFENIIFSNYITTNTVYYGYPVIYIYSKSYLFFVEINNCTFQYCTHNLIYFDYDVIFNKQPVTNEILTITNSKFYNNTERILSVINHSDKKESVKIKMKGCTFYNNRGLFFGHFVKMIIENCYFSKMDRDSNINLVMGVFFSTGQMPNLLYKIAMFNNDLTIRNSIFENIDVKSDHPLIVTKGLNLE
;
A
#
# COMPACT_ATOMS: atom_id res chain seq x y z
N MET A 1 -7.35 16.47 -17.21
CA MET A 1 -8.82 16.29 -17.22
C MET A 1 -9.36 15.95 -15.83
N THR A 2 -10.57 16.42 -15.48
CA THR A 2 -11.25 16.06 -14.22
C THR A 2 -12.64 15.50 -14.50
N PHE A 3 -12.97 14.35 -13.92
CA PHE A 3 -14.29 13.72 -13.97
C PHE A 3 -14.90 13.66 -12.58
N LYS A 4 -16.18 14.03 -12.47
CA LYS A 4 -16.95 13.79 -11.25
C LYS A 4 -17.64 12.44 -11.36
N ILE A 5 -17.32 11.55 -10.43
CA ILE A 5 -17.93 10.22 -10.33
C ILE A 5 -19.10 10.33 -9.36
N LYS A 6 -20.28 9.88 -9.78
CA LYS A 6 -21.47 9.80 -8.94
C LYS A 6 -21.80 8.34 -8.65
N ASN A 7 -22.31 8.05 -7.47
CA ASN A 7 -22.72 6.70 -7.07
C ASN A 7 -24.08 6.37 -7.71
N ASP A 8 -24.06 6.07 -8.99
CA ASP A 8 -25.20 5.59 -9.80
C ASP A 8 -24.98 4.14 -10.26
N GLU A 9 -25.97 3.49 -10.87
CA GLU A 9 -25.87 2.04 -11.15
C GLU A 9 -24.66 1.62 -12.02
N ASP A 10 -24.06 2.55 -12.78
CA ASP A 10 -23.01 2.26 -13.76
C ASP A 10 -21.64 2.88 -13.41
N TYR A 11 -21.47 3.43 -12.20
CA TYR A 11 -20.24 4.18 -11.88
C TYR A 11 -18.95 3.35 -12.01
N TYR A 12 -19.05 2.03 -11.82
CA TYR A 12 -17.96 1.09 -12.04
C TYR A 12 -17.44 1.12 -13.48
N GLN A 13 -18.34 0.83 -14.43
CA GLN A 13 -17.99 0.78 -15.85
C GLN A 13 -17.45 2.13 -16.30
N LYS A 14 -18.03 3.22 -15.77
CA LYS A 14 -17.54 4.59 -16.02
C LYS A 14 -16.10 4.79 -15.55
N ILE A 15 -15.68 4.28 -14.39
CA ILE A 15 -14.30 4.44 -13.92
C ILE A 15 -13.31 3.77 -14.89
N ILE A 16 -13.59 2.53 -15.30
CA ILE A 16 -12.73 1.79 -16.22
C ILE A 16 -12.67 2.50 -17.57
N ASP A 17 -13.82 2.89 -18.11
CA ASP A 17 -13.88 3.58 -19.40
C ASP A 17 -13.18 4.94 -19.33
N ILE A 18 -13.33 5.69 -18.24
CA ILE A 18 -12.65 6.97 -18.03
C ILE A 18 -11.13 6.77 -17.98
N VAL A 19 -10.66 5.81 -17.19
CA VAL A 19 -9.22 5.57 -17.03
C VAL A 19 -8.59 5.08 -18.34
N ASN A 20 -9.26 4.21 -19.09
CA ASN A 20 -8.69 3.68 -20.33
C ASN A 20 -8.70 4.68 -21.49
N ASN A 21 -9.70 5.57 -21.54
CA ASN A 21 -9.90 6.48 -22.68
C ASN A 21 -9.45 7.93 -22.43
N TYR A 22 -8.96 8.28 -21.24
CA TYR A 22 -8.64 9.69 -20.94
C TYR A 22 -7.28 9.89 -20.24
N GLN A 23 -6.38 8.90 -20.29
CA GLN A 23 -4.99 9.00 -19.81
C GLN A 23 -4.03 9.66 -20.83
N TYR A 24 -4.46 10.69 -21.54
CA TYR A 24 -3.64 11.35 -22.57
C TYR A 24 -3.20 12.76 -22.18
N GLU A 25 -3.83 13.34 -21.17
CA GLU A 25 -3.51 14.66 -20.64
C GLU A 25 -2.63 14.55 -19.39
N ASN A 26 -1.85 15.59 -19.10
CA ASN A 26 -0.91 15.71 -17.96
C ASN A 26 -1.36 14.95 -16.70
N GLU A 27 -2.61 15.14 -16.28
CA GLU A 27 -3.22 14.46 -15.14
C GLU A 27 -4.70 14.16 -15.39
N LEU A 28 -5.12 12.93 -15.08
CA LEU A 28 -6.50 12.48 -14.99
C LEU A 28 -6.94 12.49 -13.53
N ILE A 29 -8.00 13.24 -13.21
CA ILE A 29 -8.53 13.35 -11.86
C ILE A 29 -9.94 12.74 -11.83
N LEU A 30 -10.13 11.70 -11.02
CA LEU A 30 -11.43 11.12 -10.69
C LEU A 30 -11.85 11.64 -9.32
N TYR A 31 -12.83 12.53 -9.30
CA TYR A 31 -13.35 13.14 -8.09
C TYR A 31 -14.67 12.47 -7.66
N PHE A 32 -14.65 11.81 -6.52
CA PHE A 32 -15.78 11.09 -5.93
C PHE A 32 -16.50 12.03 -4.96
N ASP A 33 -17.57 12.66 -5.44
CA ASP A 33 -18.26 13.73 -4.73
C ASP A 33 -19.24 13.20 -3.66
N ASP A 34 -19.75 11.98 -3.86
CA ASP A 34 -20.71 11.40 -2.95
C ASP A 34 -19.98 10.80 -1.73
N ASP A 35 -20.72 10.67 -0.62
CA ASP A 35 -20.13 10.22 0.65
C ASP A 35 -19.77 8.73 0.65
N TYR A 36 -20.35 7.94 -0.26
CA TYR A 36 -20.35 6.48 -0.15
C TYR A 36 -20.46 5.80 -1.52
N TYR A 37 -19.65 4.76 -1.75
CA TYR A 37 -19.61 3.92 -2.95
C TYR A 37 -19.47 2.44 -2.56
N ILE A 38 -20.26 1.57 -3.20
CA ILE A 38 -20.32 0.13 -2.92
C ILE A 38 -19.42 -0.63 -3.91
N LEU A 39 -18.18 -0.89 -3.52
CA LEU A 39 -17.21 -1.62 -4.35
C LEU A 39 -17.49 -3.11 -4.42
N SER A 40 -18.35 -3.66 -3.57
CA SER A 40 -18.77 -5.06 -3.67
C SER A 40 -19.49 -5.37 -4.97
N ASN A 41 -19.90 -4.37 -5.77
CA ASN A 41 -20.53 -4.60 -7.07
C ASN A 41 -19.53 -4.60 -8.25
N PHE A 42 -18.25 -4.34 -7.97
CA PHE A 42 -17.21 -4.29 -8.99
C PHE A 42 -16.85 -5.69 -9.49
N GLU A 43 -16.11 -5.81 -10.59
CA GLU A 43 -15.35 -7.03 -10.83
C GLU A 43 -14.30 -7.23 -9.72
N TYR A 44 -13.67 -8.41 -9.71
CA TYR A 44 -12.65 -8.72 -8.70
C TYR A 44 -11.53 -7.68 -8.63
N ARG A 45 -11.17 -7.09 -9.77
CA ARG A 45 -10.03 -6.21 -9.92
C ARG A 45 -10.31 -5.11 -10.95
N VAL A 46 -9.74 -3.94 -10.73
CA VAL A 46 -9.66 -2.82 -11.66
C VAL A 46 -8.21 -2.71 -12.11
N ASP A 47 -7.91 -3.32 -13.26
CA ASP A 47 -6.57 -3.30 -13.87
C ASP A 47 -6.34 -1.99 -14.63
N ILE A 48 -5.29 -1.26 -14.25
CA ILE A 48 -4.96 0.06 -14.79
C ILE A 48 -3.48 0.10 -15.19
N ILE A 49 -3.22 0.24 -16.49
CA ILE A 49 -1.89 0.59 -17.00
C ILE A 49 -1.74 2.10 -16.92
N ILE A 50 -0.66 2.57 -16.28
CA ILE A 50 -0.41 3.99 -16.06
C ILE A 50 0.32 4.60 -17.25
N LEU A 51 -0.37 5.51 -17.95
CA LEU A 51 0.12 6.26 -19.11
C LEU A 51 0.20 7.77 -18.86
N SER A 52 -0.41 8.26 -17.78
CA SER A 52 -0.29 9.64 -17.28
C SER A 52 -0.49 9.70 -15.76
N ASN A 53 -0.42 10.88 -15.15
CA ASN A 53 -0.73 11.00 -13.72
C ASN A 53 -2.22 10.72 -13.49
N ILE A 54 -2.57 9.99 -12.43
CA ILE A 54 -3.96 9.71 -12.05
C ILE A 54 -4.17 10.06 -10.58
N SER A 55 -5.24 10.80 -10.29
CA SER A 55 -5.64 11.16 -8.92
C SER A 55 -7.07 10.69 -8.64
N PHE A 56 -7.24 9.85 -7.63
CA PHE A 56 -8.53 9.44 -7.06
C PHE A 56 -8.77 10.28 -5.79
N ILE A 57 -9.75 11.17 -5.84
CA ILE A 57 -9.97 12.18 -4.79
C ILE A 57 -11.39 12.04 -4.25
N GLY A 58 -11.52 11.72 -2.96
CA GLY A 58 -12.78 11.76 -2.25
C GLY A 58 -13.15 13.17 -1.77
N ASN A 59 -14.37 13.32 -1.27
CA ASN A 59 -14.87 14.58 -0.76
C ASN A 59 -14.15 15.01 0.53
N LYS A 60 -14.37 16.26 0.96
CA LYS A 60 -13.68 16.87 2.12
C LYS A 60 -13.89 16.14 3.45
N ASN A 61 -14.98 15.39 3.59
CA ASN A 61 -15.31 14.64 4.81
C ASN A 61 -14.76 13.21 4.76
N GLY A 62 -14.18 12.81 3.63
CA GLY A 62 -13.79 11.44 3.33
C GLY A 62 -14.92 10.72 2.58
N THR A 63 -14.60 10.19 1.40
CA THR A 63 -15.51 9.32 0.66
C THR A 63 -15.28 7.86 1.06
N ILE A 64 -16.34 7.14 1.39
CA ILE A 64 -16.25 5.73 1.76
C ILE A 64 -16.30 4.84 0.52
N PHE A 65 -15.26 4.04 0.37
CA PHE A 65 -15.19 2.89 -0.52
C PHE A 65 -15.48 1.65 0.30
N ASP A 66 -16.73 1.21 0.29
CA ASP A 66 -17.19 0.06 1.06
C ASP A 66 -17.15 -1.20 0.22
N TYR A 67 -16.33 -2.15 0.66
CA TYR A 67 -16.15 -3.43 0.00
C TYR A 67 -17.22 -4.46 0.37
N GLY A 68 -18.16 -4.14 1.27
CA GLY A 68 -19.30 -4.99 1.58
C GLY A 68 -18.91 -6.35 2.16
N ASN A 69 -17.77 -6.45 2.84
CA ASN A 69 -17.16 -7.70 3.29
C ASN A 69 -16.80 -8.67 2.15
N ASP A 70 -16.44 -8.12 0.99
CA ASP A 70 -15.97 -8.82 -0.20
C ASP A 70 -14.54 -8.38 -0.54
N ARG A 71 -13.91 -9.11 -1.47
CA ARG A 71 -12.57 -8.86 -2.00
C ARG A 71 -12.56 -8.17 -3.37
N ARG A 72 -13.75 -7.96 -3.95
CA ARG A 72 -13.91 -7.30 -5.26
C ARG A 72 -13.47 -5.84 -5.22
N GLY A 73 -13.15 -5.25 -6.37
CA GLY A 73 -12.71 -3.86 -6.45
C GLY A 73 -11.27 -3.60 -5.97
N GLU A 74 -10.38 -4.59 -6.06
CA GLU A 74 -8.93 -4.37 -5.94
C GLU A 74 -8.48 -3.35 -7.00
N PHE A 75 -7.70 -2.33 -6.63
CA PHE A 75 -7.04 -1.46 -7.59
C PHE A 75 -5.67 -2.03 -7.95
N TYR A 76 -5.47 -2.39 -9.23
CA TYR A 76 -4.22 -2.97 -9.70
C TYR A 76 -3.53 -2.04 -10.69
N PHE A 77 -2.46 -1.38 -10.25
CA PHE A 77 -1.72 -0.40 -11.05
C PHE A 77 -0.48 -1.01 -11.65
N THR A 78 -0.28 -0.81 -12.95
CA THR A 78 0.90 -1.28 -13.69
C THR A 78 1.67 -0.10 -14.28
N PHE A 79 2.89 0.11 -13.80
CA PHE A 79 3.84 1.10 -14.32
C PHE A 79 4.86 0.43 -15.25
N ILE A 80 4.78 0.72 -16.55
CA ILE A 80 5.69 0.14 -17.56
C ILE A 80 6.69 1.19 -18.07
N GLU A 81 6.27 2.45 -18.15
CA GLU A 81 7.07 3.51 -18.77
C GLU A 81 7.92 4.27 -17.75
N GLU A 82 9.15 4.61 -18.12
CA GLU A 82 10.12 5.37 -17.30
C GLU A 82 9.86 6.89 -17.36
N LYS A 83 8.61 7.31 -17.14
CA LYS A 83 8.16 8.71 -17.35
C LYS A 83 7.91 9.51 -16.08
N GLY A 84 8.00 8.90 -14.89
CA GLY A 84 7.73 9.60 -13.63
C GLY A 84 6.26 9.84 -13.36
N HIS A 85 5.38 9.01 -13.92
CA HIS A 85 3.96 9.11 -13.67
C HIS A 85 3.61 8.81 -12.21
N LYS A 86 2.53 9.43 -11.76
CA LYS A 86 2.06 9.38 -10.38
C LYS A 86 0.65 8.83 -10.28
N VAL A 87 0.42 7.93 -9.32
CA VAL A 87 -0.93 7.58 -8.84
C VAL A 87 -1.14 8.19 -7.47
N LYS A 88 -2.25 8.90 -7.27
CA LYS A 88 -2.59 9.55 -6.02
C LYS A 88 -3.96 9.09 -5.51
N PHE A 89 -4.05 8.80 -4.22
CA PHE A 89 -5.30 8.68 -3.48
C PHE A 89 -5.38 9.79 -2.43
N GLU A 90 -6.52 10.47 -2.34
CA GLU A 90 -6.73 11.54 -1.38
C GLU A 90 -8.14 11.54 -0.79
N ASN A 91 -8.26 11.65 0.53
CA ASN A 91 -9.55 11.73 1.25
C ASN A 91 -10.49 10.53 0.99
N ILE A 92 -9.95 9.32 0.97
CA ILE A 92 -10.73 8.09 0.77
C ILE A 92 -10.67 7.20 2.02
N ILE A 93 -11.80 6.62 2.38
CA ILE A 93 -11.97 5.65 3.46
C ILE A 93 -12.21 4.29 2.83
N PHE A 94 -11.20 3.43 2.80
CA PHE A 94 -11.32 2.02 2.40
C PHE A 94 -11.82 1.20 3.58
N SER A 95 -13.00 0.58 3.45
CA SER A 95 -13.66 -0.10 4.58
C SER A 95 -14.19 -1.48 4.19
N ASN A 96 -14.15 -2.41 5.16
CA ASN A 96 -14.80 -3.73 5.06
C ASN A 96 -14.26 -4.61 3.94
N TYR A 97 -12.96 -4.52 3.63
CA TYR A 97 -12.32 -5.43 2.66
C TYR A 97 -12.08 -6.79 3.32
N ILE A 98 -12.94 -7.77 3.02
CA ILE A 98 -12.90 -9.09 3.63
C ILE A 98 -12.80 -10.17 2.57
N THR A 99 -11.82 -11.04 2.76
CA THR A 99 -11.55 -12.18 1.89
C THR A 99 -11.88 -13.43 2.69
N THR A 100 -12.87 -14.20 2.22
CA THR A 100 -13.24 -15.47 2.85
C THR A 100 -12.41 -16.61 2.26
N ASN A 101 -11.82 -17.42 3.14
CA ASN A 101 -11.39 -18.80 2.91
C ASN A 101 -10.21 -19.17 2.00
N THR A 102 -9.44 -18.32 1.32
CA THR A 102 -8.26 -18.84 0.60
C THR A 102 -7.12 -17.83 0.34
N VAL A 103 -5.91 -18.27 0.69
CA VAL A 103 -4.57 -17.73 0.37
C VAL A 103 -4.10 -16.51 1.17
N TYR A 104 -3.14 -16.74 2.08
CA TYR A 104 -2.41 -15.74 2.88
C TYR A 104 -1.59 -14.71 2.07
N TYR A 105 -1.51 -14.89 0.75
CA TYR A 105 -0.93 -13.97 -0.23
C TYR A 105 -2.01 -13.18 -0.98
N GLY A 106 -3.23 -13.15 -0.43
CA GLY A 106 -4.43 -12.71 -1.11
C GLY A 106 -4.36 -11.29 -1.70
N TYR A 107 -5.31 -11.06 -2.60
CA TYR A 107 -5.56 -9.81 -3.31
C TYR A 107 -5.57 -8.63 -2.31
N PRO A 108 -4.65 -7.67 -2.44
CA PRO A 108 -4.66 -6.48 -1.60
C PRO A 108 -5.79 -5.53 -1.99
N VAL A 109 -6.03 -4.50 -1.18
CA VAL A 109 -6.89 -3.37 -1.58
C VAL A 109 -6.28 -2.62 -2.76
N ILE A 110 -4.97 -2.38 -2.68
CA ILE A 110 -4.17 -1.70 -3.70
C ILE A 110 -2.96 -2.57 -4.04
N TYR A 111 -2.86 -3.00 -5.30
CA TYR A 111 -1.70 -3.66 -5.86
C TYR A 111 -0.95 -2.69 -6.78
N ILE A 112 0.36 -2.59 -6.59
CA ILE A 112 1.25 -1.80 -7.42
C ILE A 112 2.28 -2.75 -8.02
N TYR A 113 2.26 -2.87 -9.35
CA TYR A 113 3.29 -3.54 -10.12
C TYR A 113 4.10 -2.50 -10.90
N SER A 114 5.42 -2.55 -10.82
CA SER A 114 6.26 -1.65 -11.61
C SER A 114 7.45 -2.34 -12.26
N LYS A 115 7.58 -2.12 -13.57
CA LYS A 115 8.81 -2.33 -14.35
C LYS A 115 9.56 -1.02 -14.63
N SER A 116 9.03 0.10 -14.13
CA SER A 116 9.62 1.42 -14.25
C SER A 116 10.39 1.78 -12.98
N TYR A 117 11.61 2.31 -13.09
CA TYR A 117 12.31 2.87 -11.94
C TYR A 117 11.83 4.28 -11.59
N LEU A 118 11.13 4.96 -12.51
CA LEU A 118 10.72 6.35 -12.36
C LEU A 118 9.19 6.42 -12.36
N PHE A 119 8.60 6.29 -11.18
CA PHE A 119 7.17 6.45 -10.92
C PHE A 119 6.94 6.81 -9.45
N PHE A 120 5.72 7.25 -9.13
CA PHE A 120 5.36 7.69 -7.79
C PHE A 120 3.95 7.23 -7.40
N VAL A 121 3.78 6.92 -6.12
CA VAL A 121 2.48 6.64 -5.51
C VAL A 121 2.33 7.48 -4.25
N GLU A 122 1.20 8.18 -4.13
CA GLU A 122 0.87 9.03 -2.99
C GLU A 122 -0.48 8.65 -2.39
N ILE A 123 -0.51 8.43 -1.08
CA ILE A 123 -1.73 8.16 -0.31
C ILE A 123 -1.83 9.22 0.78
N ASN A 124 -2.75 10.16 0.63
CA ASN A 124 -2.85 11.33 1.51
C ASN A 124 -4.22 11.39 2.20
N ASN A 125 -4.20 11.55 3.52
CA ASN A 125 -5.43 11.70 4.32
C ASN A 125 -6.46 10.58 4.05
N CYS A 126 -5.99 9.35 3.87
CA CYS A 126 -6.83 8.18 3.67
C CYS A 126 -7.04 7.43 4.98
N THR A 127 -8.12 6.67 5.06
CA THR A 127 -8.37 5.74 6.18
C THR A 127 -8.54 4.33 5.63
N PHE A 128 -7.90 3.36 6.25
CA PHE A 128 -8.12 1.94 5.99
C PHE A 128 -8.64 1.30 7.26
N GLN A 129 -9.84 0.71 7.20
CA GLN A 129 -10.47 0.18 8.40
C GLN A 129 -11.24 -1.12 8.16
N TYR A 130 -11.21 -2.00 9.17
CA TYR A 130 -11.92 -3.28 9.15
C TYR A 130 -11.57 -4.15 7.94
N CYS A 131 -10.33 -4.05 7.45
CA CYS A 131 -9.84 -4.88 6.37
C CYS A 131 -9.12 -6.10 6.95
N THR A 132 -9.40 -7.28 6.39
CA THR A 132 -8.86 -8.53 6.92
C THR A 132 -7.73 -9.12 6.08
N HIS A 133 -7.21 -8.38 5.11
CA HIS A 133 -6.17 -8.80 4.17
C HIS A 133 -5.16 -7.66 3.94
N ASN A 134 -4.09 -7.96 3.18
CA ASN A 134 -3.07 -6.97 2.86
C ASN A 134 -3.71 -5.70 2.28
N LEU A 135 -3.31 -4.52 2.76
CA LEU A 135 -3.88 -3.27 2.25
C LEU A 135 -3.17 -2.84 0.98
N ILE A 136 -1.85 -2.75 1.05
CA ILE A 136 -1.00 -2.30 -0.05
C ILE A 136 0.04 -3.37 -0.32
N TYR A 137 0.05 -3.87 -1.55
CA TYR A 137 1.11 -4.75 -2.04
C TYR A 137 1.87 -4.04 -3.14
N PHE A 138 3.19 -4.05 -3.03
CA PHE A 138 4.06 -3.39 -3.97
C PHE A 138 5.13 -4.35 -4.49
N ASP A 139 5.03 -4.65 -5.77
CA ASP A 139 5.89 -5.54 -6.52
C ASP A 139 6.73 -4.73 -7.52
N TYR A 140 8.03 -4.66 -7.25
CA TYR A 140 8.97 -3.84 -8.01
C TYR A 140 9.96 -4.76 -8.75
N ASP A 141 9.77 -4.87 -10.06
CA ASP A 141 10.46 -5.77 -10.97
C ASP A 141 11.23 -4.99 -12.03
N VAL A 142 12.28 -4.29 -11.58
CA VAL A 142 13.16 -3.50 -12.44
C VAL A 142 14.52 -4.17 -12.55
N ILE A 143 14.91 -4.54 -13.78
CA ILE A 143 16.24 -5.05 -14.10
C ILE A 143 17.23 -3.88 -14.18
N PHE A 144 18.14 -3.78 -13.22
CA PHE A 144 19.01 -2.61 -13.09
C PHE A 144 20.27 -2.65 -13.97
N ASN A 145 20.35 -1.70 -14.91
CA ASN A 145 21.62 -1.16 -15.44
C ASN A 145 21.77 0.36 -15.22
N LYS A 146 20.79 1.02 -14.58
CA LYS A 146 20.72 2.49 -14.42
C LYS A 146 20.89 2.94 -12.96
N GLN A 147 21.13 4.23 -12.75
CA GLN A 147 21.31 4.82 -11.41
C GLN A 147 20.01 4.69 -10.58
N PRO A 148 20.10 4.46 -9.26
CA PRO A 148 18.94 4.39 -8.38
C PRO A 148 18.21 5.74 -8.33
N VAL A 149 16.89 5.71 -8.20
CA VAL A 149 16.08 6.92 -7.95
C VAL A 149 16.23 7.32 -6.49
N THR A 150 16.57 8.59 -6.25
CA THR A 150 16.83 9.11 -4.90
C THR A 150 15.56 9.50 -4.13
N ASN A 151 14.43 9.62 -4.84
CA ASN A 151 13.15 10.07 -4.32
C ASN A 151 12.34 8.93 -3.70
N GLU A 152 11.44 9.29 -2.80
CA GLU A 152 10.42 8.39 -2.27
C GLU A 152 9.42 8.01 -3.38
N ILE A 153 9.34 6.71 -3.71
CA ILE A 153 8.43 6.20 -4.75
C ILE A 153 7.04 5.88 -4.19
N LEU A 154 6.92 5.61 -2.89
CA LEU A 154 5.64 5.50 -2.19
C LEU A 154 5.67 6.41 -0.96
N THR A 155 4.72 7.34 -0.92
CA THR A 155 4.53 8.23 0.23
C THR A 155 3.11 8.07 0.78
N ILE A 156 3.01 7.83 2.09
CA ILE A 156 1.74 7.77 2.83
C ILE A 156 1.75 8.87 3.89
N THR A 157 0.84 9.84 3.78
CA THR A 157 0.77 10.99 4.68
C THR A 157 -0.57 11.13 5.36
N ASN A 158 -0.54 11.50 6.64
CA ASN A 158 -1.72 11.86 7.44
C ASN A 158 -2.84 10.80 7.38
N SER A 159 -2.47 9.53 7.19
CA SER A 159 -3.42 8.45 6.97
C SER A 159 -3.62 7.61 8.22
N LYS A 160 -4.75 6.93 8.29
CA LYS A 160 -5.22 6.22 9.47
C LYS A 160 -5.50 4.76 9.15
N PHE A 161 -5.07 3.87 10.04
CA PHE A 161 -5.22 2.43 9.90
C PHE A 161 -5.85 1.87 11.17
N TYR A 162 -7.07 1.33 11.06
CA TYR A 162 -7.88 0.90 12.20
C TYR A 162 -8.39 -0.52 12.06
N ASN A 163 -8.17 -1.36 13.07
CA ASN A 163 -8.82 -2.68 13.15
C ASN A 163 -8.55 -3.57 11.92
N ASN A 164 -7.35 -3.50 11.35
CA ASN A 164 -6.96 -4.35 10.22
C ASN A 164 -6.23 -5.61 10.72
N THR A 165 -6.54 -6.77 10.14
CA THR A 165 -6.03 -8.05 10.68
C THR A 165 -4.83 -8.62 9.94
N GLU A 166 -4.36 -7.96 8.88
CA GLU A 166 -3.19 -8.36 8.08
C GLU A 166 -2.38 -7.13 7.64
N ARG A 167 -1.38 -7.35 6.79
CA ARG A 167 -0.33 -6.37 6.50
C ARG A 167 -0.83 -5.07 5.91
N ILE A 168 -0.34 -3.97 6.46
CA ILE A 168 -0.62 -2.65 5.87
C ILE A 168 0.17 -2.47 4.58
N LEU A 169 1.46 -2.80 4.59
CA LEU A 169 2.30 -2.67 3.42
C LEU A 169 3.21 -3.89 3.28
N SER A 170 3.15 -4.52 2.12
CA SER A 170 4.10 -5.57 1.71
C SER A 170 4.84 -5.11 0.47
N VAL A 171 6.17 -5.19 0.51
CA VAL A 171 7.02 -4.74 -0.60
C VAL A 171 8.00 -5.83 -0.98
N ILE A 172 7.98 -6.21 -2.25
CA ILE A 172 8.95 -7.07 -2.87
C ILE A 172 9.72 -6.26 -3.90
N ASN A 173 10.96 -5.94 -3.56
CA ASN A 173 11.92 -5.43 -4.52
C ASN A 173 12.71 -6.63 -5.08
N HIS A 174 12.59 -6.84 -6.39
CA HIS A 174 13.33 -7.87 -7.10
C HIS A 174 14.73 -7.39 -7.51
N SER A 175 15.03 -6.10 -7.38
CA SER A 175 16.40 -5.62 -7.44
C SER A 175 17.15 -5.94 -6.15
N ASP A 176 18.41 -6.30 -6.29
CA ASP A 176 19.34 -6.54 -5.19
C ASP A 176 19.80 -5.23 -4.49
N LYS A 177 19.28 -4.07 -4.93
CA LYS A 177 19.68 -2.73 -4.46
C LYS A 177 18.54 -2.07 -3.70
N LYS A 178 18.65 -2.00 -2.37
CA LYS A 178 17.64 -1.38 -1.51
C LYS A 178 17.42 0.12 -1.76
N GLU A 179 18.40 0.79 -2.35
CA GLU A 179 18.36 2.21 -2.69
C GLU A 179 17.33 2.52 -3.79
N SER A 180 16.85 1.51 -4.50
CA SER A 180 15.85 1.67 -5.57
C SER A 180 14.42 1.85 -5.07
N VAL A 181 14.12 1.36 -3.87
CA VAL A 181 12.77 1.41 -3.30
C VAL A 181 12.81 2.15 -1.98
N LYS A 182 12.49 3.45 -2.05
CA LYS A 182 12.38 4.34 -0.90
C LYS A 182 10.92 4.65 -0.60
N ILE A 183 10.50 4.36 0.63
CA ILE A 183 9.12 4.49 1.09
C ILE A 183 9.09 5.39 2.31
N LYS A 184 8.10 6.29 2.36
CA LYS A 184 7.93 7.21 3.49
C LYS A 184 6.51 7.19 4.02
N MET A 185 6.40 7.07 5.34
CA MET A 185 5.15 7.23 6.08
C MET A 185 5.29 8.40 7.04
N LYS A 186 4.37 9.37 6.99
CA LYS A 186 4.45 10.57 7.82
C LYS A 186 3.11 10.94 8.43
N GLY A 187 3.08 11.25 9.73
CA GLY A 187 1.86 11.73 10.39
C GLY A 187 0.75 10.69 10.44
N CYS A 188 1.08 9.40 10.35
CA CYS A 188 0.09 8.33 10.25
C CYS A 188 -0.27 7.75 11.63
N THR A 189 -1.50 7.26 11.75
CA THR A 189 -2.02 6.62 12.97
C THR A 189 -2.33 5.15 12.70
N PHE A 190 -1.80 4.27 13.54
CA PHE A 190 -1.97 2.83 13.47
C PHE A 190 -2.52 2.34 14.80
N TYR A 191 -3.80 1.98 14.82
CA TYR A 191 -4.44 1.52 16.04
C TYR A 191 -5.17 0.19 15.82
N ASN A 192 -4.82 -0.80 16.65
CA ASN A 192 -5.38 -2.14 16.60
C ASN A 192 -5.19 -2.82 15.23
N ASN A 193 -3.94 -2.88 14.75
CA ASN A 193 -3.61 -3.54 13.49
C ASN A 193 -2.69 -4.74 13.74
N ARG A 194 -2.76 -5.74 12.86
CA ARG A 194 -1.89 -6.92 12.91
C ARG A 194 -0.91 -6.94 11.74
N GLY A 195 0.38 -7.10 12.05
CA GLY A 195 1.48 -7.09 11.08
C GLY A 195 1.53 -5.78 10.29
N LEU A 196 2.47 -4.87 10.54
CA LEU A 196 2.39 -3.59 9.81
C LEU A 196 3.11 -3.67 8.48
N PHE A 197 4.40 -3.98 8.51
CA PHE A 197 5.28 -3.74 7.37
C PHE A 197 6.11 -4.98 7.04
N PHE A 198 6.11 -5.34 5.76
CA PHE A 198 6.97 -6.35 5.20
C PHE A 198 7.81 -5.74 4.07
N GLY A 199 9.12 -5.92 4.13
CA GLY A 199 10.03 -5.37 3.13
C GLY A 199 11.15 -6.34 2.72
N HIS A 200 11.43 -6.37 1.42
CA HIS A 200 12.59 -7.03 0.83
C HIS A 200 13.37 -6.02 0.00
N PHE A 201 14.63 -5.75 0.36
CA PHE A 201 15.48 -4.68 -0.21
C PHE A 201 14.79 -3.33 -0.31
N VAL A 202 14.33 -2.78 0.81
CA VAL A 202 13.68 -1.46 0.86
C VAL A 202 14.34 -0.52 1.86
N LYS A 203 14.23 0.77 1.59
CA LYS A 203 14.46 1.84 2.56
C LYS A 203 13.13 2.44 2.99
N MET A 204 12.74 2.21 4.24
CA MET A 204 11.51 2.71 4.84
C MET A 204 11.82 3.80 5.87
N ILE A 205 11.11 4.93 5.77
CA ILE A 205 11.20 6.06 6.70
C ILE A 205 9.83 6.28 7.33
N ILE A 206 9.75 6.25 8.65
CA ILE A 206 8.55 6.47 9.45
C ILE A 206 8.77 7.71 10.31
N GLU A 207 7.93 8.73 10.16
CA GLU A 207 8.13 10.04 10.76
C GLU A 207 6.85 10.57 11.40
N ASN A 208 6.90 10.96 12.69
CA ASN A 208 5.76 11.53 13.41
C ASN A 208 4.50 10.63 13.37
N CYS A 209 4.68 9.31 13.54
CA CYS A 209 3.58 8.35 13.52
C CYS A 209 3.21 7.89 14.94
N TYR A 210 1.98 7.41 15.10
CA TYR A 210 1.48 6.83 16.34
C TYR A 210 1.08 5.37 16.13
N PHE A 211 1.55 4.49 16.99
CA PHE A 211 1.31 3.05 16.95
C PHE A 211 0.74 2.56 18.28
N SER A 212 -0.41 1.86 18.24
CA SER A 212 -0.97 1.23 19.43
C SER A 212 -1.72 -0.07 19.14
N LYS A 213 -1.76 -0.95 20.14
CA LYS A 213 -2.46 -2.24 20.11
C LYS A 213 -2.08 -3.08 18.88
N MET A 214 -0.78 -3.15 18.58
CA MET A 214 -0.31 -3.96 17.46
C MET A 214 -0.20 -5.43 17.85
N ASP A 215 -0.47 -6.31 16.90
CA ASP A 215 -0.24 -7.75 17.06
C ASP A 215 0.36 -8.34 15.76
N ARG A 216 0.70 -9.62 15.76
CA ARG A 216 1.28 -10.30 14.59
C ARG A 216 0.21 -10.58 13.52
N ASP A 217 0.60 -10.55 12.25
CA ASP A 217 -0.24 -11.09 11.16
C ASP A 217 -0.44 -12.61 11.27
N SER A 218 -1.37 -13.16 10.49
CA SER A 218 -1.72 -14.58 10.56
C SER A 218 -0.71 -15.50 9.84
N ASN A 219 0.19 -14.96 9.01
CA ASN A 219 1.07 -15.72 8.13
C ASN A 219 2.46 -15.90 8.76
N ILE A 220 2.50 -16.80 9.74
CA ILE A 220 3.65 -17.10 10.59
C ILE A 220 4.90 -17.61 9.84
N ASN A 221 4.73 -18.12 8.62
CA ASN A 221 5.82 -18.73 7.87
C ASN A 221 6.68 -17.72 7.13
N LEU A 222 6.16 -16.50 6.90
CA LEU A 222 6.85 -15.47 6.13
C LEU A 222 7.40 -14.34 6.97
N VAL A 223 6.82 -14.11 8.16
CA VAL A 223 7.20 -12.98 9.00
C VAL A 223 7.98 -13.42 10.22
N MET A 224 9.07 -12.70 10.45
CA MET A 224 9.89 -12.81 11.65
C MET A 224 9.59 -11.69 12.64
N GLY A 225 8.99 -10.58 12.19
CA GLY A 225 8.70 -9.40 13.01
C GLY A 225 7.22 -9.03 13.05
N VAL A 226 6.80 -8.40 14.14
CA VAL A 226 5.40 -7.96 14.35
C VAL A 226 5.13 -6.61 13.69
N PHE A 227 5.99 -5.63 13.93
CA PHE A 227 5.89 -4.28 13.38
C PHE A 227 6.53 -4.22 11.99
N PHE A 228 7.80 -4.60 11.90
CA PHE A 228 8.54 -4.61 10.65
C PHE A 228 9.25 -5.95 10.51
N SER A 229 8.94 -6.63 9.42
CA SER A 229 9.51 -7.92 9.08
C SER A 229 10.26 -7.85 7.76
N THR A 230 11.37 -8.57 7.72
CA THR A 230 11.99 -9.00 6.47
C THR A 230 11.56 -10.43 6.18
N GLY A 231 11.30 -10.78 4.92
CA GLY A 231 10.84 -12.13 4.59
C GLY A 231 11.90 -13.21 4.74
N GLN A 232 11.47 -14.45 4.99
CA GLN A 232 12.16 -15.65 4.52
C GLN A 232 11.50 -16.11 3.21
N MET A 233 12.25 -16.08 2.10
CA MET A 233 11.85 -16.78 0.90
C MET A 233 12.25 -18.24 1.12
N PRO A 234 11.34 -19.22 0.89
CA PRO A 234 11.58 -20.62 1.23
C PRO A 234 12.79 -21.26 0.52
N ASN A 235 13.40 -20.60 -0.47
CA ASN A 235 14.62 -21.06 -1.12
C ASN A 235 15.88 -20.63 -0.34
N LEU A 236 16.63 -21.63 0.13
CA LEU A 236 17.79 -21.54 1.02
C LEU A 236 18.90 -20.56 0.56
N LEU A 237 19.04 -20.34 -0.74
CA LEU A 237 20.06 -19.47 -1.34
C LEU A 237 19.83 -17.97 -1.04
N TYR A 238 18.60 -17.57 -0.72
CA TYR A 238 18.28 -16.16 -0.44
C TYR A 238 18.52 -15.75 1.02
N LYS A 239 18.72 -16.70 1.95
CA LYS A 239 18.76 -16.46 3.42
C LYS A 239 19.73 -15.37 3.88
N ILE A 240 20.86 -15.16 3.18
CA ILE A 240 21.89 -14.18 3.59
C ILE A 240 21.53 -12.75 3.15
N ALA A 241 20.78 -12.60 2.06
CA ALA A 241 20.45 -11.31 1.46
C ALA A 241 19.17 -10.68 2.05
N MET A 242 18.40 -11.45 2.84
CA MET A 242 17.03 -11.11 3.26
C MET A 242 16.91 -9.94 4.23
N PHE A 243 17.99 -9.61 4.93
CA PHE A 243 17.95 -8.55 5.94
C PHE A 243 18.44 -7.19 5.42
N ASN A 244 18.69 -7.04 4.12
CA ASN A 244 19.22 -5.80 3.57
C ASN A 244 18.13 -4.75 3.37
N ASN A 245 17.45 -4.40 4.47
CA ASN A 245 16.48 -3.33 4.53
C ASN A 245 17.02 -2.23 5.46
N ASP A 246 16.68 -0.98 5.13
CA ASP A 246 16.91 0.16 6.00
C ASP A 246 15.57 0.65 6.54
N LEU A 247 15.47 0.77 7.87
CA LEU A 247 14.31 1.28 8.56
C LEU A 247 14.76 2.44 9.44
N THR A 248 14.24 3.62 9.16
CA THR A 248 14.41 4.80 10.00
C THR A 248 13.08 5.16 10.65
N ILE A 249 13.05 5.24 11.98
CA ILE A 249 11.88 5.67 12.75
C ILE A 249 12.24 6.96 13.47
N ARG A 250 11.46 8.01 13.25
CA ARG A 250 11.70 9.35 13.80
C ARG A 250 10.49 9.88 14.52
N ASN A 251 10.68 10.45 15.70
CA ASN A 251 9.65 11.20 16.43
C ASN A 251 8.30 10.46 16.51
N SER A 252 8.33 9.14 16.64
CA SER A 252 7.13 8.29 16.58
C SER A 252 6.84 7.67 17.94
N ILE A 253 5.55 7.51 18.25
CA ILE A 253 5.08 7.04 19.55
C ILE A 253 4.60 5.60 19.41
N PHE A 254 5.05 4.73 20.31
CA PHE A 254 4.60 3.36 20.45
C PHE A 254 3.98 3.21 21.84
N GLU A 255 2.68 2.93 21.90
CA GLU A 255 1.93 2.90 23.15
C GLU A 255 1.07 1.64 23.22
N ASN A 256 0.99 1.00 24.39
CA ASN A 256 0.13 -0.18 24.61
C ASN A 256 0.42 -1.31 23.60
N ILE A 257 1.70 -1.60 23.40
CA ILE A 257 2.17 -2.70 22.56
C ILE A 257 2.46 -3.90 23.45
N ASP A 258 1.53 -4.86 23.47
CA ASP A 258 1.60 -6.09 24.25
C ASP A 258 1.46 -7.30 23.32
N VAL A 259 2.52 -7.53 22.53
CA VAL A 259 2.56 -8.64 21.58
C VAL A 259 2.72 -9.94 22.35
N LYS A 260 1.76 -10.85 22.21
CA LYS A 260 1.78 -12.17 22.89
C LYS A 260 2.58 -13.23 22.14
N SER A 261 3.02 -12.95 20.91
CA SER A 261 3.86 -13.88 20.15
C SER A 261 5.31 -13.88 20.63
N ASP A 262 6.00 -14.99 20.40
CA ASP A 262 7.46 -15.15 20.59
C ASP A 262 8.32 -14.42 19.54
N HIS A 263 7.69 -13.69 18.62
CA HIS A 263 8.38 -12.96 17.56
C HIS A 263 8.82 -11.57 18.03
N PRO A 264 10.02 -11.11 17.64
CA PRO A 264 10.45 -9.74 17.92
C PRO A 264 9.53 -8.70 17.27
N LEU A 265 9.53 -7.48 17.83
CA LEU A 265 8.78 -6.37 17.25
C LEU A 265 9.36 -5.97 15.88
N ILE A 266 10.68 -5.85 15.77
CA ILE A 266 11.38 -5.40 14.56
C ILE A 266 12.46 -6.41 14.19
N VAL A 267 12.50 -6.79 12.91
CA VAL A 267 13.58 -7.60 12.33
C VAL A 267 14.13 -6.86 11.12
N THR A 268 15.36 -6.37 11.20
CA THR A 268 16.10 -5.73 10.09
C THR A 268 17.59 -5.60 10.45
N LYS A 269 18.49 -5.44 9.47
CA LYS A 269 19.90 -5.06 9.73
C LYS A 269 20.09 -3.55 9.85
N GLY A 270 19.36 -2.75 9.09
CA GLY A 270 19.55 -1.30 9.01
C GLY A 270 18.55 -0.52 9.85
N LEU A 271 18.51 -0.70 11.17
CA LEU A 271 17.62 0.08 12.05
C LEU A 271 18.28 1.38 12.50
N ASN A 272 17.61 2.51 12.31
CA ASN A 272 17.97 3.81 12.86
C ASN A 272 16.77 4.42 13.61
N LEU A 273 16.98 4.82 14.86
CA LEU A 273 15.97 5.41 15.74
C LEU A 273 16.40 6.83 16.09
N GLU A 274 15.55 7.81 15.80
CA GLU A 274 15.80 9.25 16.03
C GLU A 274 14.66 9.93 16.80
#